data_AF-A0A9D9UPI7-F1
#
_entry.id   AF-A0A9D9UPI7-F1
#
_cell.length_a   1.000
_cell.length_b   1.000
_cell.length_c   1.000
_cell.angle_alpha   90.00
_cell.angle_beta   90.00
_cell.angle_gamma   90.00
#
_symmetry.space_group_name_H-M   'P 1'
#
loop_
_entity.id
_entity.type
_entity.pdbx_description
1 polymer ?
#
loop_
_entity_poly.entity_id
_entity_poly.type
_entity_poly.pdbx_seq_one_letter_code
_entity_poly.pdbx_strand_id
1 'polypeptide(L)'
;MTSKLIFYSFIILLLLSYHAESQAIITNINNQVNGTFDQTSGIESIFTLSEMPKIQTDVEIIQDRMANVKATDKMSVVKLLVIIQVKDIISEKFITSKNFTFTGSGKTETQAVKNAFSKIKSGGENIRTFLEKTNHAVEKPSCDQAQSKINQWINEGKIKQVLQLANQIAFHCPQHAQIYDNTFNKIQMQNCEKYILNSKAYAANKEFEKAVREILKVDPSSNCSAKARKELETISKDYDIQADKLYSAYQSIGSEKQQYRDFIISLLIENKN
;
A
#
# COMPACT_ATOMS: atom_id res chain seq x y z
N MET A 1 -17.24 28.00 33.22
CA MET A 1 -16.55 28.59 32.06
C MET A 1 -15.20 27.94 31.73
N THR A 2 -14.61 27.15 32.63
CA THR A 2 -13.31 26.47 32.48
C THR A 2 -13.34 25.15 31.67
N SER A 3 -14.50 24.51 31.51
CA SER A 3 -14.64 23.24 30.78
C SER A 3 -14.51 23.38 29.24
N LYS A 4 -14.94 24.51 28.67
CA LYS A 4 -14.83 24.74 27.21
C LYS A 4 -13.38 24.91 26.73
N LEU A 5 -12.50 25.54 27.52
CA LEU A 5 -11.09 25.71 27.14
C LEU A 5 -10.31 24.39 27.13
N ILE A 6 -10.62 23.47 28.05
CA ILE A 6 -9.99 22.14 28.10
C ILE A 6 -10.42 21.29 26.88
N PHE A 7 -11.68 21.41 26.47
CA PHE A 7 -12.22 20.71 25.30
C PHE A 7 -11.59 21.17 23.99
N TYR A 8 -11.43 22.50 23.79
CA TYR A 8 -10.74 23.03 22.62
C TYR A 8 -9.25 22.69 22.60
N SER A 9 -8.57 22.65 23.76
CA SER A 9 -7.17 22.22 23.86
C SER A 9 -6.98 20.74 23.54
N PHE A 10 -7.93 19.87 23.93
CA PHE A 10 -7.90 18.44 23.59
C PHE A 10 -8.19 18.20 22.11
N ILE A 11 -9.12 18.96 21.52
CA ILE A 11 -9.43 18.90 20.08
C ILE A 11 -8.25 19.41 19.23
N ILE A 12 -7.56 20.46 19.66
CA ILE A 12 -6.35 20.95 18.97
C ILE A 12 -5.20 19.94 19.13
N LEU A 13 -5.03 19.28 20.28
CA LEU A 13 -4.04 18.20 20.44
C LEU A 13 -4.38 16.96 19.59
N LEU A 14 -5.66 16.58 19.48
CA LEU A 14 -6.13 15.47 18.64
C LEU A 14 -5.98 15.77 17.14
N LEU A 15 -6.28 17.02 16.74
CA LEU A 15 -6.03 17.50 15.38
C LEU A 15 -4.53 17.53 15.06
N LEU A 16 -3.69 17.99 16.00
CA LEU A 16 -2.22 17.99 15.82
C LEU A 16 -1.63 16.58 15.79
N SER A 17 -2.19 15.61 16.53
CA SER A 17 -1.77 14.19 16.43
C SER A 17 -2.22 13.52 15.13
N TYR A 18 -3.23 14.07 14.44
CA TYR A 18 -3.68 13.59 13.13
C TYR A 18 -2.88 14.18 11.95
N HIS A 19 -2.06 15.21 12.18
CA HIS A 19 -1.36 15.97 11.12
C HIS A 19 0.01 15.41 10.69
N ALA A 20 0.36 14.19 11.09
CA ALA A 20 1.62 13.56 10.67
C ALA A 20 1.47 12.09 10.28
N GLU A 21 0.30 11.67 9.76
CA GLU A 21 0.22 10.38 9.10
C GLU A 21 0.94 10.47 7.75
N SER A 22 2.18 10.00 7.74
CA SER A 22 2.99 9.86 6.53
C SER A 22 2.17 9.13 5.44
N GLN A 23 1.92 9.78 4.31
CA GLN A 23 1.12 9.22 3.22
C GLN A 23 2.02 8.50 2.22
N ALA A 24 1.67 7.26 1.90
CA ALA A 24 2.44 6.45 0.95
C ALA A 24 2.29 6.98 -0.48
N ILE A 25 3.42 7.21 -1.15
CA ILE A 25 3.48 7.51 -2.58
C ILE A 25 3.15 6.23 -3.36
N ILE A 26 2.38 6.37 -4.45
CA ILE A 26 2.19 5.29 -5.42
C ILE A 26 3.56 4.95 -6.02
N THR A 27 4.07 3.76 -5.70
CA THR A 27 5.43 3.35 -6.03
C THR A 27 5.43 1.99 -6.71
N ASN A 28 6.04 1.93 -7.89
CA ASN A 28 6.34 0.68 -8.60
C ASN A 28 7.83 0.40 -8.46
N ILE A 29 8.20 -0.74 -7.88
CA ILE A 29 9.61 -1.11 -7.70
C ILE A 29 9.94 -2.25 -8.68
N ASN A 30 10.89 -1.98 -9.57
CA ASN A 30 11.54 -2.98 -10.42
C ASN A 30 12.94 -3.28 -9.87
N ASN A 31 13.08 -4.45 -9.24
CA ASN A 31 14.36 -4.89 -8.68
C ASN A 31 15.06 -5.86 -9.64
N GLN A 32 16.20 -5.45 -10.20
CA GLN A 32 17.00 -6.25 -11.13
C GLN A 32 18.26 -6.84 -10.47
N VAL A 33 18.29 -6.92 -9.14
CA VAL A 33 19.42 -7.50 -8.39
C VAL A 33 19.28 -9.02 -8.33
N ASN A 34 20.35 -9.74 -8.68
CA ASN A 34 20.37 -11.20 -8.69
C ASN A 34 20.40 -11.79 -7.26
N GLY A 35 19.52 -12.74 -6.95
CA GLY A 35 19.51 -13.51 -5.70
C GLY A 35 18.10 -13.75 -5.10
N THR A 36 17.97 -14.71 -4.18
CA THR A 36 16.70 -15.14 -3.55
C THR A 36 16.15 -14.19 -2.47
N PHE A 37 16.71 -13.00 -2.31
CA PHE A 37 16.41 -12.12 -1.18
C PHE A 37 15.55 -10.93 -1.63
N ASP A 38 14.23 -11.02 -1.39
CA ASP A 38 13.28 -9.94 -1.68
C ASP A 38 13.37 -8.81 -0.64
N GLN A 39 14.17 -7.77 -0.94
CA GLN A 39 14.44 -6.62 -0.05
C GLN A 39 13.46 -5.45 -0.23
N THR A 40 12.43 -5.60 -1.05
CA THR A 40 11.53 -4.48 -1.34
C THR A 40 10.69 -4.07 -0.12
N SER A 41 10.43 -5.03 0.78
CA SER A 41 9.60 -4.88 1.98
C SER A 41 10.08 -3.85 3.03
N GLY A 42 11.30 -3.31 2.89
CA GLY A 42 11.79 -2.21 3.73
C GLY A 42 11.91 -0.86 3.02
N ILE A 43 11.91 -0.85 1.68
CA ILE A 43 12.18 0.32 0.87
C ILE A 43 10.92 1.17 0.70
N GLU A 44 9.74 0.55 0.66
CA GLU A 44 8.45 1.26 0.53
C GLU A 44 8.24 2.31 1.64
N SER A 45 8.77 2.07 2.85
CA SER A 45 8.70 3.04 3.97
C SER A 45 9.39 4.39 3.69
N ILE A 46 10.37 4.40 2.78
CA ILE A 46 11.10 5.61 2.35
C ILE A 46 10.22 6.48 1.44
N PHE A 47 9.27 5.86 0.73
CA PHE A 47 8.35 6.52 -0.21
C PHE A 47 7.08 6.97 0.51
N THR A 48 7.25 7.57 1.67
CA THR A 48 6.19 8.22 2.42
C THR A 48 6.47 9.72 2.51
N LEU A 49 5.44 10.53 2.39
CA LEU A 49 5.53 11.98 2.48
C LEU A 49 4.71 12.50 3.66
N SER A 50 5.17 13.60 4.26
CA SER A 50 4.39 14.33 5.27
C SER A 50 3.12 14.97 4.70
N GLU A 51 3.13 15.26 3.40
CA GLU A 51 2.02 15.87 2.68
C GLU A 51 1.41 14.90 1.66
N MET A 52 0.22 15.24 1.16
CA MET A 52 -0.46 14.46 0.12
C MET A 52 0.46 14.26 -1.10
N PRO A 53 0.70 13.01 -1.52
CA PRO A 53 1.49 12.74 -2.71
C PRO A 53 0.66 13.09 -3.96
N LYS A 54 1.15 14.06 -4.72
CA LYS A 54 0.68 14.46 -6.05
C LYS A 54 1.49 13.78 -7.15
N ILE A 55 2.48 12.99 -6.74
CA ILE A 55 3.42 12.30 -7.59
C ILE A 55 3.26 10.79 -7.45
N GLN A 56 3.65 10.09 -8.50
CA GLN A 56 3.90 8.65 -8.47
C GLN A 56 5.38 8.41 -8.80
N THR A 57 5.92 7.29 -8.35
CA THR A 57 7.33 6.94 -8.59
C THR A 57 7.49 5.57 -9.22
N ASP A 58 8.37 5.49 -10.21
CA ASP A 58 8.90 4.25 -10.73
C ASP A 58 10.35 4.13 -10.27
N VAL A 59 10.65 3.07 -9.53
CA VAL A 59 11.95 2.83 -8.90
C VAL A 59 12.60 1.65 -9.57
N GLU A 60 13.78 1.85 -10.12
CA GLU A 60 14.60 0.78 -10.70
C GLU A 60 15.86 0.60 -9.84
N ILE A 61 16.12 -0.64 -9.43
CA ILE A 61 17.30 -0.99 -8.63
C ILE A 61 18.18 -1.92 -9.46
N ILE A 62 19.36 -1.43 -9.81
CA ILE A 62 20.32 -2.09 -10.70
C ILE A 62 21.62 -2.38 -9.93
N GLN A 63 22.14 -3.60 -10.07
CA GLN A 63 23.48 -3.95 -9.59
C GLN A 63 24.52 -3.55 -10.66
N ASP A 64 25.26 -2.47 -10.41
CA ASP A 64 26.12 -1.82 -11.43
C ASP A 64 27.53 -2.45 -11.49
N ARG A 65 28.17 -2.80 -10.36
CA ARG A 65 29.49 -3.48 -10.35
C ARG A 65 29.77 -4.32 -9.13
N MET A 66 30.49 -5.43 -9.38
CA MET A 66 31.20 -6.24 -8.39
C MET A 66 32.69 -5.97 -8.51
N ALA A 67 33.34 -5.49 -7.45
CA ALA A 67 34.80 -5.48 -7.37
C ALA A 67 35.23 -6.48 -6.29
N ASN A 68 35.99 -7.50 -6.70
CA ASN A 68 36.74 -8.33 -5.76
C ASN A 68 38.04 -7.60 -5.45
N VAL A 69 38.13 -6.96 -4.29
CA VAL A 69 39.38 -6.32 -3.87
C VAL A 69 40.31 -7.44 -3.41
N LYS A 70 41.28 -7.81 -4.25
CA LYS A 70 42.34 -8.76 -3.88
C LYS A 70 43.42 -8.02 -3.07
N ALA A 71 43.28 -8.04 -1.74
CA ALA A 71 44.39 -7.82 -0.82
C ALA A 71 44.09 -8.56 0.49
N THR A 72 44.61 -9.79 0.61
CA THR A 72 44.66 -10.67 1.80
C THR A 72 43.34 -11.07 2.49
N ASP A 73 42.29 -10.25 2.42
CA ASP A 73 40.94 -10.56 2.86
C ASP A 73 40.02 -10.58 1.64
N LYS A 74 39.40 -11.74 1.37
CA LYS A 74 38.40 -11.87 0.29
C LYS A 74 37.17 -11.04 0.64
N MET A 75 37.18 -9.77 0.24
CA MET A 75 36.04 -8.86 0.40
C MET A 75 35.39 -8.60 -0.96
N SER A 76 34.08 -8.86 -1.02
CA SER A 76 33.22 -8.48 -2.12
C SER A 76 32.67 -7.08 -1.87
N VAL A 77 32.70 -6.23 -2.90
CA VAL A 77 32.08 -4.91 -2.89
C VAL A 77 31.02 -4.85 -3.98
N VAL A 78 29.82 -4.41 -3.62
CA VAL A 78 28.66 -4.28 -4.51
C VAL A 78 28.16 -2.84 -4.49
N LYS A 79 27.86 -2.32 -5.68
CA LYS A 79 27.22 -1.02 -5.88
C LYS A 79 25.81 -1.20 -6.44
N LEU A 80 24.82 -0.66 -5.74
CA LEU A 80 23.44 -0.54 -6.19
C LEU A 80 23.20 0.86 -6.73
N LEU A 81 22.67 0.93 -7.95
CA LEU A 81 22.12 2.14 -8.55
C LEU A 81 20.60 2.11 -8.39
N VAL A 82 20.06 3.06 -7.63
CA VAL A 82 18.62 3.25 -7.43
C VAL A 82 18.20 4.46 -8.26
N ILE A 83 17.44 4.22 -9.31
CA ILE A 83 16.91 5.25 -10.22
C ILE A 83 15.47 5.49 -9.80
N ILE A 84 15.13 6.71 -9.42
CA ILE A 84 13.78 7.11 -9.08
C ILE A 84 13.28 8.05 -10.17
N GLN A 85 12.27 7.62 -10.93
CA GLN A 85 11.55 8.45 -11.88
C GLN A 85 10.26 8.93 -11.24
N VAL A 86 9.98 10.22 -11.37
CA VAL A 86 8.81 10.86 -10.77
C VAL A 86 7.89 11.34 -11.88
N LYS A 87 6.61 10.99 -11.77
CA LYS A 87 5.55 11.44 -12.68
C LYS A 87 4.44 12.11 -11.89
N ASP A 88 3.72 12.99 -12.57
CA ASP A 88 2.47 13.54 -12.06
C ASP A 88 1.43 12.40 -11.94
N ILE A 89 0.69 12.35 -10.84
CA ILE A 89 -0.22 11.23 -10.55
C ILE A 89 -1.44 11.22 -11.47
N ILE A 90 -1.89 12.39 -11.94
CA ILE A 90 -3.10 12.53 -12.77
C ILE A 90 -2.76 12.36 -14.24
N SER A 91 -1.86 13.19 -14.74
CA SER A 91 -1.48 13.26 -16.15
C SER A 91 -0.48 12.18 -16.56
N GLU A 92 0.14 11.49 -15.59
CA GLU A 92 1.23 10.52 -15.80
C GLU A 92 2.46 11.10 -16.53
N LYS A 93 2.53 12.43 -16.67
CA LYS A 93 3.64 13.12 -17.31
C LYS A 93 4.88 13.00 -16.45
N PHE A 94 6.01 12.71 -17.09
CA PHE A 94 7.32 12.75 -16.45
C PHE A 94 7.61 14.15 -15.91
N ILE A 95 8.07 14.22 -14.66
CA ILE A 95 8.47 15.45 -14.00
C ILE A 95 9.99 15.52 -13.91
N THR A 96 10.59 14.51 -13.28
CA THR A 96 12.02 14.49 -12.99
C THR A 96 12.50 13.08 -12.66
N SER A 97 13.81 12.88 -12.64
CA SER A 97 14.42 11.66 -12.14
C SER A 97 15.67 11.97 -11.32
N LYS A 98 16.00 11.08 -10.38
CA LYS A 98 17.23 11.18 -9.60
C LYS A 98 17.80 9.80 -9.33
N ASN A 99 19.12 9.73 -9.45
CA ASN A 99 19.88 8.52 -9.22
C ASN A 99 20.54 8.59 -7.84
N PHE A 100 20.44 7.50 -7.09
CA PHE A 100 21.09 7.30 -5.81
C PHE A 100 22.01 6.09 -5.92
N THR A 101 23.21 6.21 -5.35
CA THR A 101 24.19 5.13 -5.34
C THR A 101 24.40 4.66 -3.91
N PHE A 102 24.28 3.35 -3.70
CA PHE A 102 24.50 2.72 -2.40
C PHE A 102 25.56 1.64 -2.55
N THR A 103 26.57 1.68 -1.70
CA THR A 103 27.68 0.72 -1.75
C THR A 103 27.67 -0.12 -0.48
N GLY A 104 27.80 -1.44 -0.65
CA GLY A 104 27.93 -2.39 0.44
C GLY A 104 29.14 -3.28 0.23
N SER A 105 29.76 -3.70 1.33
CA SER A 105 30.89 -4.63 1.32
C SER A 105 30.65 -5.78 2.29
N GLY A 106 31.24 -6.94 2.02
CA GLY A 106 31.10 -8.12 2.85
C GLY A 106 32.07 -9.24 2.46
N LYS A 107 32.16 -10.27 3.30
CA LYS A 107 32.99 -11.47 3.02
C LYS A 107 32.46 -12.32 1.87
N THR A 108 31.19 -12.13 1.50
CA THR A 108 30.52 -12.76 0.38
C THR A 108 29.73 -11.72 -0.40
N GLU A 109 29.41 -12.01 -1.66
CA GLU A 109 28.55 -11.16 -2.48
C GLU A 109 27.18 -10.93 -1.84
N THR A 110 26.52 -12.00 -1.35
CA THR A 110 25.23 -11.89 -0.67
C THR A 110 25.28 -10.93 0.52
N GLN A 111 26.37 -10.97 1.29
CA GLN A 111 26.56 -10.04 2.41
C GLN A 111 26.79 -8.60 1.93
N ALA A 112 27.55 -8.42 0.84
CA ALA A 112 27.78 -7.11 0.24
C ALA A 112 26.48 -6.50 -0.32
N VAL A 113 25.65 -7.30 -1.01
CA VAL A 113 24.31 -6.90 -1.48
C VAL A 113 23.42 -6.51 -0.30
N LYS A 114 23.32 -7.35 0.73
CA LYS A 114 22.52 -7.06 1.93
C LYS A 114 22.95 -5.75 2.61
N ASN A 115 24.26 -5.53 2.70
CA ASN A 115 24.82 -4.31 3.26
C ASN A 115 24.55 -3.10 2.37
N ALA A 116 24.54 -3.25 1.04
CA ALA A 116 24.18 -2.15 0.13
C ALA A 116 22.69 -1.77 0.28
N PHE A 117 21.79 -2.75 0.38
CA PHE A 117 20.36 -2.50 0.63
C PHE A 117 20.11 -1.81 1.98
N SER A 118 20.83 -2.17 3.05
CA SER A 118 20.69 -1.47 4.33
C SER A 118 21.13 0.00 4.27
N LYS A 119 22.02 0.35 3.33
CA LYS A 119 22.38 1.74 3.05
C LYS A 119 21.28 2.52 2.34
N ILE A 120 20.38 1.87 1.58
CA ILE A 120 19.19 2.54 1.01
C ILE A 120 18.33 3.10 2.14
N LYS A 121 18.06 2.29 3.17
CA LYS A 121 17.26 2.71 4.34
C LYS A 121 17.89 3.89 5.09
N SER A 122 19.19 3.82 5.36
CA SER A 122 19.89 4.92 6.04
C SER A 122 20.08 6.17 5.17
N GLY A 123 20.05 6.03 3.85
CA GLY A 123 19.96 7.15 2.90
C GLY A 123 18.55 7.66 2.63
N GLY A 124 17.54 7.13 3.34
CA GLY A 124 16.13 7.44 3.12
C GLY A 124 15.80 8.93 3.24
N GLU A 125 16.52 9.68 4.08
CA GLU A 125 16.31 11.12 4.21
C GLU A 125 16.56 11.88 2.90
N ASN A 126 17.64 11.56 2.18
CA ASN A 126 17.97 12.21 0.92
C ASN A 126 16.95 11.89 -0.19
N ILE A 127 16.40 10.68 -0.16
CA ILE A 127 15.31 10.27 -1.06
C ILE A 127 14.04 11.02 -0.69
N ARG A 128 13.68 11.05 0.59
CA ARG A 128 12.50 11.75 1.10
C ARG A 128 12.55 13.23 0.77
N THR A 129 13.64 13.93 1.06
CA THR A 129 13.81 15.36 0.72
C THR A 129 13.65 15.60 -0.79
N PHE A 130 14.17 14.71 -1.64
CA PHE A 130 13.98 14.80 -3.09
C PHE A 130 12.51 14.65 -3.48
N LEU A 131 11.81 13.67 -2.91
CA LEU A 131 10.40 13.41 -3.17
C LEU A 131 9.51 14.54 -2.64
N GLU A 132 9.75 15.04 -1.43
CA GLU A 132 9.05 16.18 -0.83
C GLU A 132 9.19 17.42 -1.69
N LYS A 133 10.42 17.79 -2.06
CA LYS A 133 10.67 18.96 -2.92
C LYS A 133 9.96 18.84 -4.27
N THR A 134 10.00 17.64 -4.86
CA THR A 134 9.32 17.39 -6.14
C THR A 134 7.80 17.48 -5.97
N ASN A 135 7.25 16.90 -4.89
CA ASN A 135 5.83 16.94 -4.59
C ASN A 135 5.29 18.37 -4.36
N HIS A 136 6.09 19.25 -3.75
CA HIS A 136 5.74 20.65 -3.56
C HIS A 136 5.68 21.43 -4.89
N ALA A 137 6.53 21.06 -5.85
CA ALA A 137 6.57 21.70 -7.16
C ALA A 137 5.41 21.31 -8.09
N VAL A 138 4.68 20.25 -7.75
CA VAL A 138 3.52 19.78 -8.51
C VAL A 138 2.25 20.46 -8.01
N GLU A 139 1.46 20.95 -8.96
CA GLU A 139 0.17 21.56 -8.69
C GLU A 139 -0.79 20.52 -8.07
N LYS A 140 -1.61 20.96 -7.12
CA LYS A 140 -2.59 20.06 -6.50
C LYS A 140 -3.66 19.71 -7.54
N PRO A 141 -3.97 18.42 -7.75
CA PRO A 141 -5.01 18.03 -8.70
C PRO A 141 -6.38 18.49 -8.22
N SER A 142 -7.27 18.84 -9.16
CA SER A 142 -8.66 19.08 -8.82
C SER A 142 -9.38 17.77 -8.45
N CYS A 143 -10.43 17.85 -7.65
CA CYS A 143 -11.21 16.68 -7.27
C CYS A 143 -11.77 15.95 -8.50
N ASP A 144 -12.23 16.69 -9.50
CA ASP A 144 -12.82 16.15 -10.73
C ASP A 144 -11.78 15.41 -11.58
N GLN A 145 -10.57 15.97 -11.70
CA GLN A 145 -9.45 15.33 -12.39
C GLN A 145 -9.08 14.01 -11.71
N ALA A 146 -9.02 14.02 -10.39
CA ALA A 146 -8.66 12.84 -9.60
C ALA A 146 -9.76 11.76 -9.65
N GLN A 147 -11.04 12.14 -9.63
CA GLN A 147 -12.16 11.20 -9.85
C GLN A 147 -12.14 10.60 -11.26
N SER A 148 -11.89 11.41 -12.28
CA SER A 148 -11.78 10.92 -13.66
C SER A 148 -10.64 9.90 -13.79
N LYS A 149 -9.50 10.19 -13.16
CA LYS A 149 -8.34 9.29 -13.13
C LYS A 149 -8.63 7.96 -12.42
N ILE A 150 -9.33 8.01 -11.28
CA ILE A 150 -9.79 6.80 -10.57
C ILE A 150 -10.65 5.94 -11.49
N ASN A 151 -11.64 6.52 -12.15
CA ASN A 151 -12.53 5.79 -13.05
C ASN A 151 -11.77 5.14 -14.21
N GLN A 152 -10.80 5.86 -14.79
CA GLN A 152 -9.89 5.31 -15.81
C GLN A 152 -9.12 4.10 -15.26
N TRP A 153 -8.44 4.24 -14.12
CA TRP A 153 -7.62 3.18 -13.54
C TRP A 153 -8.44 1.97 -13.06
N ILE A 154 -9.70 2.15 -12.65
CA ILE A 154 -10.63 1.04 -12.39
C ILE A 154 -10.80 0.20 -13.66
N ASN A 155 -11.03 0.83 -14.81
CA ASN A 155 -11.21 0.13 -16.08
C ASN A 155 -9.91 -0.55 -16.55
N GLU A 156 -8.76 0.02 -16.20
CA GLU A 156 -7.44 -0.57 -16.47
C GLU A 156 -7.03 -1.66 -15.46
N GLY A 157 -7.82 -1.90 -14.41
CA GLY A 157 -7.50 -2.88 -13.37
C GLY A 157 -6.35 -2.49 -12.44
N LYS A 158 -5.99 -1.21 -12.37
CA LYS A 158 -4.90 -0.66 -11.53
C LYS A 158 -5.35 -0.49 -10.07
N ILE A 159 -5.71 -1.60 -9.42
CA ILE A 159 -6.41 -1.60 -8.12
C ILE A 159 -5.63 -0.89 -7.00
N LYS A 160 -4.32 -1.15 -6.87
CA LYS A 160 -3.48 -0.54 -5.82
C LYS A 160 -3.48 0.99 -5.96
N GLN A 161 -3.31 1.48 -7.19
CA GLN A 161 -3.28 2.90 -7.50
C GLN A 161 -4.63 3.56 -7.27
N VAL A 162 -5.72 2.88 -7.66
CA VAL A 162 -7.09 3.33 -7.43
C VAL A 162 -7.37 3.56 -5.95
N LEU A 163 -7.06 2.59 -5.09
CA LEU A 163 -7.33 2.70 -3.65
C LEU A 163 -6.49 3.80 -3.00
N GLN A 164 -5.22 3.92 -3.40
CA GLN A 164 -4.33 4.97 -2.90
C GLN A 164 -4.84 6.37 -3.26
N LEU A 165 -5.20 6.61 -4.53
CA LEU A 165 -5.72 7.90 -4.98
C LEU A 165 -7.11 8.19 -4.40
N ALA A 166 -7.99 7.19 -4.31
CA ALA A 166 -9.32 7.34 -3.74
C ALA A 166 -9.29 7.75 -2.26
N ASN A 167 -8.38 7.16 -1.47
CA ASN A 167 -8.18 7.52 -0.07
C ASN A 167 -7.73 8.98 0.07
N GLN A 168 -6.80 9.41 -0.80
CA GLN A 168 -6.29 10.78 -0.81
C GLN A 168 -7.37 11.80 -1.19
N ILE A 169 -8.23 11.49 -2.17
CA ILE A 169 -9.36 12.35 -2.54
C ILE A 169 -10.38 12.43 -1.39
N ALA A 170 -10.73 11.32 -0.75
CA ALA A 170 -11.75 11.31 0.29
C ALA A 170 -11.43 12.28 1.44
N PHE A 171 -10.15 12.44 1.77
CA PHE A 171 -9.68 13.40 2.78
C PHE A 171 -9.72 14.85 2.30
N HIS A 172 -9.29 15.13 1.06
CA HIS A 172 -9.11 16.50 0.55
C HIS A 172 -10.33 17.07 -0.18
N CYS A 173 -11.25 16.21 -0.57
CA CYS A 173 -12.48 16.51 -1.27
C CYS A 173 -13.64 15.86 -0.51
N PRO A 174 -14.08 16.44 0.63
CA PRO A 174 -15.10 15.81 1.49
C PRO A 174 -16.41 15.51 0.77
N GLN A 175 -16.78 16.34 -0.23
CA GLN A 175 -17.93 16.11 -1.10
C GLN A 175 -17.82 14.83 -1.94
N HIS A 176 -16.62 14.27 -2.01
CA HIS A 176 -16.26 13.05 -2.71
C HIS A 176 -15.83 11.92 -1.76
N ALA A 177 -16.09 12.02 -0.46
CA ALA A 177 -15.75 10.96 0.51
C ALA A 177 -16.35 9.59 0.13
N GLN A 178 -17.55 9.60 -0.48
CA GLN A 178 -18.21 8.40 -1.00
C GLN A 178 -17.48 7.76 -2.18
N ILE A 179 -16.56 8.46 -2.86
CA ILE A 179 -15.77 7.90 -3.97
C ILE A 179 -14.95 6.72 -3.49
N TYR A 180 -14.32 6.80 -2.32
CA TYR A 180 -13.52 5.70 -1.80
C TYR A 180 -14.39 4.45 -1.60
N ASP A 181 -15.51 4.59 -0.90
CA ASP A 181 -16.42 3.48 -0.62
C ASP A 181 -17.04 2.88 -1.88
N ASN A 182 -17.49 3.72 -2.82
CA ASN A 182 -18.06 3.27 -4.09
C ASN A 182 -17.01 2.56 -4.95
N THR A 183 -15.80 3.10 -4.99
CA THR A 183 -14.67 2.54 -5.74
C THR A 183 -14.22 1.21 -5.14
N PHE A 184 -14.05 1.16 -3.83
CA PHE A 184 -13.71 -0.05 -3.09
C PHE A 184 -14.75 -1.14 -3.33
N ASN A 185 -16.04 -0.83 -3.19
CA ASN A 185 -17.12 -1.77 -3.45
C ASN A 185 -17.14 -2.25 -4.91
N LYS A 186 -16.91 -1.36 -5.88
CA LYS A 186 -16.85 -1.71 -7.30
C LYS A 186 -15.70 -2.68 -7.61
N ILE A 187 -14.51 -2.43 -7.05
CA ILE A 187 -13.35 -3.33 -7.17
C ILE A 187 -13.64 -4.69 -6.55
N GLN A 188 -14.22 -4.70 -5.34
CA GLN A 188 -14.60 -5.93 -4.66
C GLN A 188 -15.60 -6.72 -5.49
N MET A 189 -16.60 -6.08 -6.10
CA MET A 189 -17.56 -6.73 -6.98
C MET A 189 -16.92 -7.28 -8.27
N GLN A 190 -16.04 -6.53 -8.93
CA GLN A 190 -15.36 -6.97 -10.16
C GLN A 190 -14.50 -8.22 -9.94
N ASN A 191 -13.84 -8.32 -8.78
CA ASN A 191 -12.96 -9.45 -8.48
C ASN A 191 -13.66 -10.59 -7.70
N CYS A 192 -14.82 -10.32 -7.10
CA CYS A 192 -15.61 -11.28 -6.32
C CYS A 192 -15.79 -12.61 -7.04
N GLU A 193 -16.33 -12.58 -8.26
CA GLU A 193 -16.61 -13.79 -9.03
C GLU A 193 -15.32 -14.55 -9.38
N LYS A 194 -14.23 -13.83 -9.65
CA LYS A 194 -12.93 -14.43 -9.93
C LYS A 194 -12.37 -15.15 -8.70
N TYR A 195 -12.40 -14.51 -7.53
CA TYR A 195 -11.92 -15.11 -6.28
C TYR A 195 -12.75 -16.33 -5.88
N ILE A 196 -14.07 -16.25 -6.01
CA ILE A 196 -14.97 -17.38 -5.76
C ILE A 196 -14.70 -18.53 -6.75
N LEU A 197 -14.54 -18.23 -8.04
CA LEU A 197 -14.25 -19.24 -9.05
C LEU A 197 -12.91 -19.94 -8.81
N ASN A 198 -11.85 -19.18 -8.51
CA ASN A 198 -10.55 -19.74 -8.17
C ASN A 198 -10.62 -20.61 -6.91
N SER A 199 -11.35 -20.14 -5.90
CA SER A 199 -11.58 -20.89 -4.67
C SER A 199 -12.23 -22.25 -4.96
N LYS A 200 -13.30 -22.27 -5.76
CA LYS A 200 -13.97 -23.51 -6.18
C LYS A 200 -13.03 -24.46 -6.92
N ALA A 201 -12.19 -23.93 -7.80
CA ALA A 201 -11.20 -24.73 -8.52
C ALA A 201 -10.18 -25.38 -7.57
N TYR A 202 -9.65 -24.64 -6.59
CA TYR A 202 -8.76 -25.20 -5.57
C TYR A 202 -9.46 -26.21 -4.67
N ALA A 203 -10.70 -25.93 -4.25
CA ALA A 203 -11.50 -26.85 -3.43
C ALA A 203 -11.78 -28.17 -4.17
N ALA A 204 -12.11 -28.12 -5.47
CA ALA A 204 -12.29 -29.31 -6.30
C ALA A 204 -11.01 -30.18 -6.39
N ASN A 205 -9.84 -29.56 -6.33
CA ASN A 205 -8.54 -30.23 -6.28
C ASN A 205 -8.11 -30.66 -4.86
N LYS A 206 -8.99 -30.51 -3.86
CA LYS A 206 -8.72 -30.75 -2.43
C LYS A 206 -7.60 -29.86 -1.85
N GLU A 207 -7.35 -28.70 -2.47
CA GLU A 207 -6.38 -27.71 -2.02
C GLU A 207 -7.06 -26.63 -1.14
N PHE A 208 -7.69 -27.06 -0.05
CA PHE A 208 -8.61 -26.23 0.74
C PHE A 208 -7.97 -24.97 1.34
N GLU A 209 -6.70 -25.05 1.77
CA GLU A 209 -5.97 -23.88 2.27
C GLU A 209 -5.82 -22.80 1.18
N LYS A 210 -5.59 -23.20 -0.08
CA LYS A 210 -5.54 -22.26 -1.21
C LYS A 210 -6.94 -21.74 -1.56
N ALA A 211 -7.96 -22.59 -1.48
CA ALA A 211 -9.35 -22.18 -1.68
C ALA A 211 -9.75 -21.07 -0.69
N VAL A 212 -9.52 -21.29 0.61
CA VAL A 212 -9.77 -20.30 1.67
C VAL A 212 -8.98 -19.01 1.39
N ARG A 213 -7.69 -19.10 1.04
CA ARG A 213 -6.87 -17.92 0.70
C ARG A 213 -7.43 -17.09 -0.45
N GLU A 214 -8.05 -17.71 -1.46
CA GLU A 214 -8.72 -16.94 -2.52
C GLU A 214 -9.93 -16.18 -1.97
N ILE A 215 -10.73 -16.80 -1.09
CA ILE A 215 -11.87 -16.11 -0.48
C ILE A 215 -11.46 -15.01 0.49
N LEU A 216 -10.35 -15.17 1.22
CA LEU A 216 -9.80 -14.14 2.11
C LEU A 216 -9.40 -12.84 1.37
N LYS A 217 -9.34 -12.85 0.03
CA LYS A 217 -9.13 -11.64 -0.78
C LYS A 217 -10.40 -10.80 -0.93
N VAL A 218 -11.57 -11.36 -0.61
CA VAL A 218 -12.84 -10.63 -0.54
C VAL A 218 -12.91 -9.91 0.80
N ASP A 219 -13.17 -8.61 0.76
CA ASP A 219 -13.32 -7.84 2.00
C ASP A 219 -14.66 -8.17 2.70
N PRO A 220 -14.65 -8.46 4.01
CA PRO A 220 -15.86 -8.80 4.78
C PRO A 220 -16.93 -7.71 4.83
N SER A 221 -16.57 -6.44 4.61
CA SER A 221 -17.48 -5.29 4.58
C SER A 221 -18.03 -5.00 3.18
N SER A 222 -17.54 -5.70 2.15
CA SER A 222 -18.00 -5.52 0.78
C SER A 222 -19.36 -6.17 0.54
N ASN A 223 -20.03 -5.74 -0.53
CA ASN A 223 -21.26 -6.39 -1.02
C ASN A 223 -21.04 -7.85 -1.48
N CYS A 224 -19.79 -8.30 -1.66
CA CYS A 224 -19.45 -9.69 -2.00
C CYS A 224 -19.35 -10.60 -0.76
N SER A 225 -19.30 -10.03 0.44
CA SER A 225 -19.08 -10.77 1.70
C SER A 225 -20.05 -11.93 1.92
N ALA A 226 -21.33 -11.76 1.59
CA ALA A 226 -22.33 -12.82 1.71
C ALA A 226 -22.03 -14.03 0.82
N LYS A 227 -21.58 -13.80 -0.42
CA LYS A 227 -21.18 -14.87 -1.35
C LYS A 227 -19.90 -15.55 -0.88
N ALA A 228 -18.92 -14.78 -0.44
CA ALA A 228 -17.67 -15.28 0.13
C ALA A 228 -17.90 -16.15 1.38
N ARG A 229 -18.76 -15.72 2.31
CA ARG A 229 -19.13 -16.50 3.50
C ARG A 229 -19.79 -17.82 3.12
N LYS A 230 -20.75 -17.79 2.19
CA LYS A 230 -21.41 -19.02 1.71
C LYS A 230 -20.42 -19.99 1.08
N GLU A 231 -19.46 -19.50 0.31
CA GLU A 231 -18.41 -20.34 -0.28
C GLU A 231 -17.49 -20.93 0.79
N LEU A 232 -17.09 -20.15 1.79
CA LEU A 232 -16.32 -20.66 2.94
C LEU A 232 -17.08 -21.74 3.71
N GLU A 233 -18.40 -21.59 3.92
CA GLU A 233 -19.24 -22.62 4.54
C GLU A 233 -19.31 -23.91 3.72
N THR A 234 -19.23 -23.82 2.39
CA THR A 234 -19.15 -25.00 1.51
C THR A 234 -17.78 -25.68 1.68
N ILE A 235 -16.69 -24.91 1.64
CA ILE A 235 -15.33 -25.42 1.83
C ILE A 235 -15.16 -26.08 3.20
N SER A 236 -15.73 -25.50 4.25
CA SER A 236 -15.61 -25.99 5.63
C SER A 236 -16.36 -27.30 5.87
N LYS A 237 -17.43 -27.58 5.11
CA LYS A 237 -18.13 -28.87 5.18
C LYS A 237 -17.30 -30.02 4.64
N ASP A 238 -16.36 -29.71 3.76
CA ASP A 238 -15.55 -30.69 3.06
C ASP A 238 -14.12 -30.83 3.64
N TYR A 239 -13.69 -30.08 4.69
CA TYR A 239 -12.29 -30.15 5.17
C TYR A 239 -11.84 -29.66 6.59
N ASP A 240 -10.66 -30.17 6.98
CA ASP A 240 -9.82 -30.28 8.22
C ASP A 240 -9.41 -29.01 9.04
N ILE A 241 -8.91 -29.24 10.27
CA ILE A 241 -8.60 -28.34 11.42
C ILE A 241 -7.81 -27.05 11.09
N GLN A 242 -6.95 -27.03 10.05
CA GLN A 242 -6.22 -25.80 9.68
C GLN A 242 -7.09 -24.79 8.93
N ALA A 243 -8.12 -25.25 8.20
CA ALA A 243 -9.07 -24.37 7.53
C ALA A 243 -9.97 -23.63 8.54
N ASP A 244 -10.30 -24.27 9.67
CA ASP A 244 -11.09 -23.67 10.76
C ASP A 244 -10.41 -22.42 11.36
N LYS A 245 -9.09 -22.45 11.56
CA LYS A 245 -8.36 -21.28 12.12
C LYS A 245 -8.41 -20.06 11.19
N LEU A 246 -8.28 -20.29 9.88
CA LEU A 246 -8.35 -19.21 8.87
C LEU A 246 -9.78 -18.71 8.70
N TYR A 247 -10.76 -19.60 8.80
CA TYR A 247 -12.19 -19.25 8.77
C TYR A 247 -12.59 -18.40 9.99
N SER A 248 -12.20 -18.81 11.20
CA SER A 248 -12.44 -18.01 12.41
C SER A 248 -11.76 -16.64 12.34
N ALA A 249 -10.54 -16.56 11.79
CA ALA A 249 -9.83 -15.28 11.60
C ALA A 249 -10.55 -14.35 10.59
N TYR A 250 -11.10 -14.89 9.50
CA TYR A 250 -11.91 -14.11 8.55
C TYR A 250 -13.15 -13.52 9.21
N GLN A 251 -13.84 -14.32 10.04
CA GLN A 251 -15.01 -13.86 10.76
C GLN A 251 -14.67 -12.78 11.79
N SER A 252 -13.56 -12.91 12.53
CA SER A 252 -13.15 -11.94 13.56
C SER A 252 -12.72 -10.59 12.97
N ILE A 253 -12.04 -10.59 11.82
CA ILE A 253 -11.65 -9.35 11.09
C ILE A 253 -12.89 -8.58 10.62
N GLY A 254 -13.96 -9.29 10.22
CA GLY A 254 -15.22 -8.66 9.82
C GLY A 254 -15.93 -7.94 10.97
N SER A 255 -15.81 -8.43 12.20
CA SER A 255 -16.46 -7.84 13.38
C SER A 255 -15.76 -6.60 13.95
N GLU A 256 -14.42 -6.49 13.85
CA GLU A 256 -13.67 -5.38 14.48
C GLU A 256 -13.73 -4.07 13.67
N LYS A 257 -13.78 -4.14 12.32
CA LYS A 257 -13.91 -2.92 11.49
C LYS A 257 -15.33 -2.39 11.39
N GLN A 258 -16.35 -3.24 11.56
CA GLN A 258 -17.75 -2.82 11.59
C GLN A 258 -18.01 -1.90 12.79
N GLN A 259 -17.47 -2.22 13.97
CA GLN A 259 -17.55 -1.35 15.15
C GLN A 259 -16.88 0.02 14.94
N TYR A 260 -15.76 0.08 14.22
CA TYR A 260 -15.07 1.35 13.95
C TYR A 260 -15.82 2.22 12.93
N ARG A 261 -16.45 1.60 11.92
CA ARG A 261 -17.28 2.28 10.93
C ARG A 261 -18.61 2.73 11.52
N ASP A 262 -19.25 1.89 12.35
CA ASP A 262 -20.49 2.21 13.06
C ASP A 262 -20.25 3.29 14.13
N PHE A 263 -19.07 3.35 14.74
CA PHE A 263 -18.65 4.43 15.64
C PHE A 263 -18.44 5.77 14.92
N ILE A 264 -17.81 5.76 13.73
CA ILE A 264 -17.68 6.97 12.91
C ILE A 264 -19.04 7.43 12.37
N ILE A 265 -19.90 6.49 11.97
CA ILE A 265 -21.26 6.79 11.51
C ILE A 265 -22.13 7.30 12.67
N SER A 266 -22.00 6.77 13.89
CA SER A 266 -22.72 7.27 15.07
C SER A 266 -22.28 8.69 15.45
N LEU A 267 -20.96 8.99 15.36
CA LEU A 267 -20.42 10.34 15.59
C LEU A 267 -20.87 11.36 14.54
N LEU A 268 -21.16 10.92 13.30
CA LEU A 268 -21.66 11.76 12.22
C LEU A 268 -23.19 11.96 12.28
N ILE A 269 -23.92 11.03 12.89
CA ILE A 269 -25.38 11.12 13.10
C ILE A 269 -25.71 11.98 14.33
N GLU A 270 -24.89 11.94 15.39
CA GLU A 270 -25.08 12.79 16.58
C GLU A 270 -24.76 14.28 16.35
N ASN A 271 -24.06 14.64 15.26
CA ASN A 271 -23.77 16.04 14.90
C ASN A 271 -24.79 16.67 13.93
N LYS A 272 -25.98 16.07 13.79
CA LYS A 272 -27.09 16.63 12.99
C LYS A 272 -28.37 16.92 13.77
N ASN A 273 -28.34 16.91 15.11
CA ASN A 273 -29.41 17.44 15.97
C ASN A 273 -28.86 18.37 17.03
#